data_AF-A0A6C0BAB0-F1
#
_entry.id   AF-A0A6C0BAB0-F1
#
_cell.length_a   1.000
_cell.length_b   1.000
_cell.length_c   1.000
_cell.angle_alpha   90.00
_cell.angle_beta   90.00
_cell.angle_gamma   90.00
#
_symmetry.space_group_name_H-M   'P 1'
#
loop_
_entity.id
_entity.type
_entity.pdbx_description
1 polymer ?
#
loop_
_entity_poly.entity_id
_entity_poly.type
_entity_poly.pdbx_seq_one_letter_code
_entity_poly.pdbx_strand_id
1 'polypeptide(L)'
;MLVTTLPHQLQTQTQKRNSFFPKTIQSLIRRTSLSLNNIALSNYIIQIIPHYHNYFLPIESHKNVTFDNNKTEFILITRKQLHPTSSSYSVDSNTNNERKAMHSYFNSLKTLLEICSIMQQYKFIHLNIQKNTIHYIHDIPYIHDFSRSFLFKSLTGERKAVLFQSYNPAYIHLPPSYHILCYITQNGLKSPGQGTIDYILQEYINHAIQQGIAFSEKDSFQFRESWTYYLSNNQQIVEDCTSWDAYSVLLLYIQQIPVTKQYLSYLEKIRNFLIHVVLCYPSYSLHDIRILLNTLIF
;
A
#
# COMPACT_ATOMS: atom_id res chain seq x y z
N MET A 1 -29.36 6.75 -50.41
CA MET A 1 -28.61 7.75 -49.61
C MET A 1 -28.20 7.08 -48.31
N LEU A 2 -26.96 6.57 -48.28
CA LEU A 2 -26.33 5.98 -47.10
C LEU A 2 -24.83 6.26 -47.28
N VAL A 3 -24.33 7.22 -46.49
CA VAL A 3 -22.91 7.61 -46.46
C VAL A 3 -22.27 6.77 -45.36
N THR A 4 -21.46 5.80 -45.78
CA THR A 4 -20.53 5.07 -44.92
C THR A 4 -19.18 5.77 -45.00
N THR A 5 -18.73 6.38 -43.89
CA THR A 5 -17.33 6.74 -43.70
C THR A 5 -16.87 6.16 -42.36
N LEU A 6 -15.88 5.27 -42.46
CA LEU A 6 -15.00 4.81 -41.37
C LEU A 6 -13.62 5.49 -41.60
N PRO A 7 -12.76 5.57 -40.60
CA PRO A 7 -12.38 6.82 -39.97
C PRO A 7 -11.00 7.32 -40.39
N HIS A 8 -10.82 8.63 -40.28
CA HIS A 8 -9.54 9.29 -40.38
C HIS A 8 -8.54 8.73 -39.36
N GLN A 9 -7.42 8.26 -39.89
CA GLN A 9 -6.17 8.07 -39.17
C GLN A 9 -5.79 9.37 -38.45
N LEU A 10 -5.84 9.37 -37.12
CA LEU A 10 -5.21 10.39 -36.30
C LEU A 10 -3.75 10.00 -36.08
N GLN A 11 -2.89 10.76 -36.76
CA GLN A 11 -1.44 10.71 -36.68
C GLN A 11 -0.96 10.79 -35.23
N THR A 12 -0.16 9.81 -34.84
CA THR A 12 0.64 9.79 -33.61
C THR A 12 1.75 10.83 -33.69
N GLN A 13 1.43 12.09 -33.35
CA GLN A 13 2.47 13.07 -33.01
C GLN A 13 3.02 12.76 -31.62
N THR A 14 4.19 12.14 -31.61
CA THR A 14 5.06 11.98 -30.44
C THR A 14 5.59 13.36 -30.01
N GLN A 15 4.83 14.06 -29.18
CA GLN A 15 5.37 15.21 -28.44
C GLN A 15 6.38 14.69 -27.41
N LYS A 16 7.66 14.86 -27.73
CA LYS A 16 8.77 14.78 -26.76
C LYS A 16 8.50 15.76 -25.63
N ARG A 17 7.99 15.27 -24.50
CA ARG A 17 8.04 15.98 -23.22
C ARG A 17 9.51 16.14 -22.83
N ASN A 18 10.05 17.33 -23.07
CA ASN A 18 11.35 17.73 -22.52
C ASN A 18 11.25 17.72 -21.00
N SER A 19 11.82 16.69 -20.39
CA SER A 19 12.06 16.65 -18.94
C SER A 19 13.10 17.71 -18.63
N PHE A 20 12.68 18.80 -17.99
CA PHE A 20 13.53 19.92 -17.57
C PHE A 20 14.38 19.59 -16.33
N PHE A 21 14.88 18.35 -16.25
CA PHE A 21 15.84 17.94 -15.24
C PHE A 21 16.88 17.02 -15.89
N PRO A 22 18.19 17.32 -15.77
CA PRO A 22 19.23 16.43 -16.25
C PRO A 22 19.04 15.02 -15.66
N LYS A 23 19.08 13.99 -16.51
CA LYS A 23 18.93 12.57 -16.11
C LYS A 23 19.84 12.18 -14.94
N THR A 24 20.98 12.86 -14.80
CA THR A 24 21.96 12.72 -13.73
C THR A 24 21.49 13.27 -12.39
N ILE A 25 20.70 14.36 -12.37
CA ILE A 25 20.13 14.94 -11.14
C ILE A 25 18.90 14.12 -10.70
N GLN A 26 18.09 13.65 -11.64
CA GLN A 26 16.99 12.71 -11.31
C GLN A 26 17.50 11.39 -10.75
N SER A 27 18.63 10.87 -11.25
CA SER A 27 19.23 9.65 -10.71
C SER A 27 19.93 9.89 -9.37
N LEU A 28 20.54 11.06 -9.15
CA LEU A 28 21.08 11.45 -7.84
C LEU A 28 19.97 11.62 -6.81
N ILE A 29 18.92 12.39 -7.10
CA ILE A 29 17.76 12.60 -6.23
C ILE A 29 17.04 11.27 -5.95
N ARG A 30 16.85 10.40 -6.95
CA ARG A 30 16.23 9.07 -6.75
C ARG A 30 17.08 8.13 -5.89
N ARG A 31 18.42 8.17 -6.01
CA ARG A 31 19.31 7.24 -5.30
C ARG A 31 19.70 7.71 -3.90
N THR A 32 19.77 9.02 -3.66
CA THR A 32 20.15 9.57 -2.34
C THR A 32 18.95 9.81 -1.43
N SER A 33 17.78 10.21 -1.96
CA SER A 33 16.64 10.56 -1.09
C SER A 33 15.90 9.36 -0.50
N LEU A 34 15.82 8.22 -1.20
CA LEU A 34 15.05 7.03 -0.75
C LEU A 34 15.89 6.03 0.08
N SER A 35 17.21 5.96 -0.14
CA SER A 35 18.10 5.08 0.65
C SER A 35 18.38 5.65 2.04
N LEU A 36 18.64 6.97 2.14
CA LEU A 36 18.74 7.69 3.42
C LEU A 36 17.42 7.66 4.19
N ASN A 37 16.29 7.56 3.50
CA ASN A 37 14.96 7.51 4.10
C ASN A 37 14.76 6.24 4.94
N ASN A 38 15.21 5.08 4.46
CA ASN A 38 15.00 3.82 5.17
C ASN A 38 15.74 3.80 6.52
N ILE A 39 16.97 4.31 6.56
CA ILE A 39 17.77 4.45 7.79
C ILE A 39 17.23 5.55 8.70
N ALA A 40 16.92 6.74 8.14
CA ALA A 40 16.39 7.84 8.93
C ALA A 40 15.04 7.48 9.58
N LEU A 41 14.16 6.78 8.84
CA LEU A 41 12.90 6.28 9.37
C LEU A 41 13.11 5.13 10.36
N SER A 42 14.05 4.23 10.11
CA SER A 42 14.40 3.18 11.08
C SER A 42 14.85 3.79 12.41
N ASN A 43 15.73 4.79 12.39
CA ASN A 43 16.16 5.52 13.58
C ASN A 43 14.99 6.25 14.27
N TYR A 44 14.11 6.87 13.49
CA TYR A 44 12.89 7.49 14.03
C TYR A 44 12.00 6.47 14.75
N ILE A 45 11.74 5.31 14.12
CA ILE A 45 10.94 4.22 14.70
C ILE A 45 11.56 3.78 16.03
N ILE A 46 12.87 3.54 16.06
CA ILE A 46 13.61 3.10 17.26
C ILE A 46 13.50 4.12 18.40
N GLN A 47 13.65 5.41 18.09
CA GLN A 47 13.72 6.48 19.09
C GLN A 47 12.36 6.94 19.60
N ILE A 48 11.34 6.92 18.73
CA ILE A 48 10.06 7.59 19.00
C ILE A 48 8.94 6.60 19.32
N ILE A 49 8.93 5.41 18.72
CA ILE A 49 7.84 4.45 18.90
C ILE A 49 8.16 3.51 20.07
N PRO A 50 7.41 3.58 21.19
CA PRO A 50 7.60 2.66 22.29
C PRO A 50 7.38 1.22 21.85
N HIS A 51 8.19 0.30 22.37
CA HIS A 51 8.08 -1.13 22.06
C HIS A 51 8.09 -1.46 20.55
N TYR A 52 8.78 -0.66 19.73
CA TYR A 52 8.82 -0.84 18.27
C TYR A 52 9.18 -2.27 17.82
N HIS A 53 9.97 -2.99 18.61
CA HIS A 53 10.42 -4.36 18.33
C HIS A 53 9.27 -5.39 18.31
N ASN A 54 8.07 -5.02 18.77
CA ASN A 54 6.87 -5.85 18.67
C ASN A 54 6.17 -5.71 17.30
N TYR A 55 6.55 -4.72 16.49
CA TYR A 55 5.76 -4.26 15.34
C TYR A 55 6.61 -4.11 14.07
N PHE A 56 7.87 -3.70 14.22
CA PHE A 56 8.74 -3.30 13.13
C PHE A 56 10.07 -4.03 13.21
N LEU A 57 10.65 -4.29 12.03
CA LEU A 57 12.04 -4.72 11.89
C LEU A 57 12.85 -3.58 11.24
N PRO A 58 13.15 -2.51 12.00
CA PRO A 58 13.98 -1.40 11.51
C PRO A 58 15.36 -1.90 11.09
N ILE A 59 15.91 -1.24 10.07
CA ILE A 59 17.32 -1.40 9.73
C ILE A 59 18.09 -0.55 10.75
N GLU A 60 18.69 -1.20 11.73
CA GLU A 60 19.70 -0.55 12.55
C GLU A 60 20.85 -0.17 11.62
N SER A 61 21.32 1.08 11.62
CA SER A 61 22.55 1.45 10.93
C SER A 61 23.66 1.71 11.94
N HIS A 62 24.83 1.09 11.75
CA HIS A 62 26.04 1.54 12.45
C HIS A 62 26.54 2.87 11.87
N LYS A 63 26.97 3.73 12.79
CA LYS A 63 27.49 5.09 12.62
C LYS A 63 28.64 5.19 11.60
N ASN A 64 28.83 6.41 11.07
CA ASN A 64 30.14 6.85 10.57
C ASN A 64 31.17 6.69 11.69
N VAL A 65 32.18 5.84 11.50
CA VAL A 65 33.39 5.84 12.33
C VAL A 65 34.50 6.43 11.48
N THR A 66 34.90 7.66 11.81
CA THR A 66 36.18 8.21 11.37
C THR A 66 37.27 7.54 12.18
N PHE A 67 38.05 6.67 11.55
CA PHE A 67 39.34 6.26 12.08
C PHE A 67 40.36 7.39 11.83
N ASP A 68 41.36 7.53 12.71
CA ASP A 68 42.34 8.64 12.77
C ASP A 68 43.14 8.92 11.47
N ASN A 69 42.88 8.22 10.37
CA ASN A 69 43.60 8.31 9.10
C ASN A 69 42.77 8.87 7.92
N ASN A 70 41.65 9.56 8.14
CA ASN A 70 40.84 10.22 7.09
C ASN A 70 40.33 9.29 5.95
N LYS A 71 40.31 7.96 6.14
CA LYS A 71 39.68 7.02 5.21
C LYS A 71 38.26 6.71 5.66
N THR A 72 37.29 7.04 4.81
CA THR A 72 35.88 6.64 4.98
C THR A 72 35.71 5.22 4.44
N GLU A 73 35.49 4.24 5.31
CA GLU A 73 35.10 2.88 4.90
C GLU A 73 33.60 2.68 5.07
N PHE A 74 32.96 2.04 4.07
CA PHE A 74 31.55 1.67 4.13
C PHE A 74 31.39 0.35 4.88
N ILE A 75 30.70 0.38 6.03
CA ILE A 75 30.36 -0.84 6.76
C ILE A 75 29.04 -1.38 6.22
N LEU A 76 29.06 -2.65 5.79
CA LEU A 76 27.86 -3.40 5.41
C LEU A 76 27.05 -3.71 6.68
N ILE A 77 25.82 -3.23 6.77
CA ILE A 77 24.99 -3.46 7.96
C ILE A 77 24.00 -4.58 7.68
N THR A 78 24.25 -5.72 8.32
CA THR A 78 23.42 -6.92 8.27
C THR A 78 22.09 -6.69 8.97
N ARG A 79 21.00 -6.98 8.24
CA ARG A 79 19.68 -7.30 8.80
C ARG A 79 19.89 -8.26 9.96
N LYS A 80 19.37 -7.97 11.16
CA LYS A 80 19.33 -8.97 12.24
C LYS A 80 18.60 -10.18 11.66
N GLN A 81 19.35 -11.23 11.31
CA GLN A 81 18.78 -12.44 10.72
C GLN A 81 18.01 -13.13 11.83
N LEU A 82 16.76 -12.72 12.02
CA LEU A 82 15.78 -13.54 12.70
C LEU A 82 15.42 -14.62 11.70
N HIS A 83 15.68 -15.88 12.05
CA HIS A 83 15.39 -17.02 11.18
C HIS A 83 13.97 -16.90 10.65
N PRO A 84 13.78 -16.66 9.33
CA PRO A 84 12.45 -16.55 8.76
C PRO A 84 11.78 -17.92 8.88
N THR A 85 10.66 -18.00 9.58
CA THR A 85 9.68 -19.04 9.26
C THR A 85 9.00 -18.60 7.97
N SER A 86 9.15 -19.39 6.90
CA SER A 86 8.47 -19.32 5.59
C SER A 86 7.66 -18.04 5.28
N SER A 87 7.98 -17.37 4.17
CA SER A 87 7.27 -16.17 3.64
C SER A 87 5.82 -16.41 3.19
N SER A 88 5.26 -17.58 3.47
CA SER A 88 3.89 -17.94 3.12
C SER A 88 3.21 -18.61 4.30
N TYR A 89 2.04 -18.07 4.67
CA TYR A 89 0.98 -18.86 5.28
C TYR A 89 0.56 -19.93 4.27
N SER A 90 1.07 -21.14 4.41
CA SER A 90 0.47 -22.32 3.79
C SER A 90 -0.52 -22.90 4.80
N VAL A 91 -1.81 -22.86 4.47
CA VAL A 91 -2.82 -23.58 5.24
C VAL A 91 -2.66 -25.06 4.91
N ASP A 92 -1.98 -25.82 5.76
CA ASP A 92 -1.89 -27.27 5.64
C ASP A 92 -3.27 -27.90 5.89
N SER A 93 -3.69 -28.78 4.98
CA SER A 93 -5.06 -29.27 4.84
C SER A 93 -5.48 -30.37 5.81
N ASN A 94 -5.11 -30.22 7.09
CA ASN A 94 -5.50 -31.15 8.15
C ASN A 94 -6.49 -30.46 9.10
N THR A 95 -7.64 -31.09 9.39
CA THR A 95 -8.80 -30.45 10.06
C THR A 95 -8.50 -29.86 11.45
N ASN A 96 -7.55 -30.41 12.21
CA ASN A 96 -7.08 -29.83 13.48
C ASN A 96 -6.09 -28.65 13.30
N ASN A 97 -5.42 -28.57 12.14
CA ASN A 97 -4.57 -27.45 11.74
C ASN A 97 -5.38 -26.31 11.11
N GLU A 98 -6.59 -26.58 10.58
CA GLU A 98 -7.42 -25.58 9.91
C GLU A 98 -7.91 -24.47 10.85
N ARG A 99 -8.52 -24.82 11.99
CA ARG A 99 -8.95 -23.81 12.97
C ARG A 99 -7.78 -23.00 13.52
N LYS A 100 -6.63 -23.65 13.73
CA LYS A 100 -5.40 -22.99 14.18
C LYS A 100 -4.87 -22.04 13.12
N ALA A 101 -4.80 -22.47 11.86
CA ALA A 101 -4.37 -21.65 10.72
C ALA A 101 -5.29 -20.44 10.51
N MET A 102 -6.61 -20.62 10.63
CA MET A 102 -7.56 -19.51 10.56
C MET A 102 -7.39 -18.52 11.72
N HIS A 103 -7.27 -19.02 12.96
CA HIS A 103 -7.04 -18.16 14.11
C HIS A 103 -5.73 -17.37 13.96
N SER A 104 -4.70 -18.02 13.45
CA SER A 104 -3.40 -17.42 13.18
C SER A 104 -3.47 -16.35 12.08
N TYR A 105 -4.22 -16.61 11.00
CA TYR A 105 -4.50 -15.62 9.94
C TYR A 105 -5.22 -14.38 10.48
N PHE A 106 -6.26 -14.57 11.30
CA PHE A 106 -6.99 -13.46 11.90
C PHE A 106 -6.17 -12.67 12.91
N ASN A 107 -5.39 -13.36 13.74
CA ASN A 107 -4.48 -12.72 14.66
C ASN A 107 -3.45 -11.89 13.89
N SER A 108 -2.93 -12.41 12.78
CA SER A 108 -2.02 -11.67 11.91
C SER A 108 -2.67 -10.42 11.29
N LEU A 109 -3.91 -10.52 10.78
CA LEU A 109 -4.65 -9.35 10.28
C LEU A 109 -4.83 -8.30 11.38
N LYS A 110 -5.24 -8.74 12.57
CA LYS A 110 -5.46 -7.87 13.73
C LYS A 110 -4.19 -7.18 14.17
N THR A 111 -3.07 -7.90 14.23
CA THR A 111 -1.75 -7.34 14.54
C THR A 111 -1.34 -6.32 13.50
N LEU A 112 -1.51 -6.60 12.20
CA LEU A 112 -1.19 -5.63 11.15
C LEU A 112 -2.05 -4.37 11.21
N LEU A 113 -3.34 -4.49 11.51
CA LEU A 113 -4.22 -3.32 11.71
C LEU A 113 -3.85 -2.53 12.97
N GLU A 114 -3.36 -3.20 14.03
CA GLU A 114 -2.78 -2.54 15.18
C GLU A 114 -1.50 -1.78 14.80
N ILE A 115 -0.62 -2.39 14.00
CA ILE A 115 0.54 -1.73 13.44
C ILE A 115 0.10 -0.48 12.64
N CYS A 116 -0.89 -0.59 11.76
CA CYS A 116 -1.44 0.58 11.05
C CYS A 116 -1.96 1.67 12.00
N SER A 117 -2.58 1.30 13.12
CA SER A 117 -3.02 2.27 14.14
C SER A 117 -1.85 3.02 14.77
N ILE A 118 -0.76 2.31 15.06
CA ILE A 118 0.48 2.91 15.56
C ILE A 118 1.05 3.85 14.49
N MET A 119 1.16 3.39 13.24
CA MET A 119 1.64 4.22 12.14
C MET A 119 0.81 5.51 11.97
N GLN A 120 -0.52 5.41 12.05
CA GLN A 120 -1.45 6.55 12.04
C GLN A 120 -1.21 7.53 13.19
N GLN A 121 -1.05 7.02 14.41
CA GLN A 121 -0.76 7.84 15.60
C GLN A 121 0.52 8.66 15.41
N TYR A 122 1.57 8.03 14.86
CA TYR A 122 2.85 8.68 14.60
C TYR A 122 2.93 9.39 13.24
N LYS A 123 1.82 9.46 12.49
CA LYS A 123 1.72 10.10 11.17
C LYS A 123 2.79 9.59 10.20
N PHE A 124 3.00 8.27 10.24
CA PHE A 124 3.94 7.50 9.45
C PHE A 124 3.17 6.69 8.40
N ILE A 125 3.60 6.71 7.15
CA ILE A 125 2.93 6.03 6.03
C ILE A 125 3.94 5.15 5.29
N HIS A 126 3.60 3.91 4.91
CA HIS A 126 4.55 2.95 4.31
C HIS A 126 4.42 2.77 2.79
N LEU A 127 3.23 2.99 2.19
CA LEU A 127 2.92 2.92 0.75
C LEU A 127 3.28 1.63 0.00
N ASN A 128 3.81 0.61 0.68
CA ASN A 128 4.27 -0.60 0.04
C ASN A 128 3.95 -1.85 0.85
N ILE A 129 2.89 -1.83 1.65
CA ILE A 129 2.50 -3.00 2.44
C ILE A 129 2.00 -4.09 1.49
N GLN A 130 2.89 -5.05 1.24
CA GLN A 130 2.74 -6.19 0.36
C GLN A 130 3.37 -7.43 1.01
N LYS A 131 3.15 -8.62 0.41
CA LYS A 131 3.64 -9.90 0.95
C LYS A 131 5.14 -9.92 1.21
N ASN A 132 5.94 -9.26 0.37
CA ASN A 132 7.40 -9.19 0.50
C ASN A 132 7.91 -8.16 1.52
N THR A 133 7.03 -7.32 2.07
CA THR A 133 7.37 -6.34 3.13
C THR A 133 6.93 -6.77 4.53
N ILE A 134 6.24 -7.91 4.62
CA ILE A 134 5.79 -8.50 5.88
C ILE A 134 6.63 -9.73 6.15
N HIS A 135 7.25 -9.74 7.32
CA HIS A 135 8.03 -10.86 7.81
C HIS A 135 7.33 -11.52 8.99
N TYR A 136 7.29 -12.85 9.01
CA TYR A 136 6.67 -13.61 10.07
C TYR A 136 7.73 -14.20 11.00
N ILE A 137 7.61 -13.93 12.30
CA ILE A 137 8.47 -14.51 13.34
C ILE A 137 7.55 -15.11 14.39
N HIS A 138 7.59 -16.43 14.57
CA HIS A 138 6.66 -17.16 15.46
C HIS A 138 5.19 -16.79 15.18
N ASP A 139 4.81 -16.78 13.90
CA ASP A 139 3.47 -16.43 13.40
C ASP A 139 3.00 -14.98 13.61
N ILE A 140 3.85 -14.12 14.19
CA ILE A 140 3.58 -12.70 14.37
C ILE A 140 4.09 -11.92 13.14
N PRO A 141 3.26 -11.07 12.51
CA PRO A 141 3.69 -10.27 11.37
C PRO A 141 4.45 -9.01 11.82
N TYR A 142 5.52 -8.70 11.10
CA TYR A 142 6.33 -7.50 11.28
C TYR A 142 6.50 -6.78 9.95
N ILE A 143 6.38 -5.45 9.96
CA ILE A 143 6.68 -4.63 8.78
C ILE A 143 8.19 -4.37 8.70
N HIS A 144 8.75 -4.53 7.50
CA HIS A 144 10.12 -4.17 7.19
C HIS A 144 10.21 -3.40 5.86
N ASP A 145 11.42 -2.97 5.50
CA ASP A 145 11.70 -2.21 4.27
C ASP A 145 10.96 -0.88 4.16
N PHE A 146 11.46 0.15 4.85
CA PHE A 146 10.85 1.48 4.88
C PHE A 146 11.25 2.37 3.70
N SER A 147 11.71 1.80 2.60
CA SER A 147 12.19 2.54 1.43
C SER A 147 11.12 3.43 0.79
N ARG A 148 9.85 3.00 0.83
CA ARG A 148 8.69 3.75 0.32
C ARG A 148 7.87 4.45 1.39
N SER A 149 8.42 4.53 2.61
CA SER A 149 7.72 5.13 3.74
C SER A 149 8.04 6.60 3.93
N PHE A 150 7.24 7.35 4.67
CA PHE A 150 7.54 8.75 5.01
C PHE A 150 6.75 9.21 6.24
N LEU A 151 7.24 10.28 6.89
CA LEU A 151 6.48 10.98 7.92
C LEU A 151 5.65 12.08 7.25
N PHE A 152 4.34 12.04 7.45
CA PHE A 152 3.40 12.98 6.83
C PHE A 152 3.72 14.44 7.16
N LYS A 153 4.08 14.74 8.43
CA LYS A 153 4.50 16.08 8.87
C LYS A 153 5.75 16.60 8.16
N SER A 154 6.59 15.70 7.62
CA SER A 154 7.83 16.05 6.92
C SER A 154 7.66 16.17 5.40
N LEU A 155 6.43 16.05 4.90
CA LEU A 155 6.14 15.96 3.47
C LEU A 155 6.08 17.37 2.84
N THR A 156 7.24 17.86 2.40
CA THR A 156 7.36 19.11 1.64
C THR A 156 6.72 18.99 0.25
N GLY A 157 6.43 20.13 -0.39
CA GLY A 157 5.87 20.15 -1.76
C GLY A 157 6.73 19.42 -2.79
N GLU A 158 8.06 19.56 -2.71
CA GLU A 158 9.01 18.83 -3.56
C GLU A 158 8.95 17.32 -3.34
N ARG A 159 8.88 16.88 -2.07
CA ARG A 159 8.74 15.45 -1.75
C ARG A 159 7.41 14.88 -2.24
N LYS A 160 6.30 15.64 -2.15
CA LYS A 160 5.01 15.26 -2.76
C LYS A 160 5.15 15.06 -4.26
N ALA A 161 5.76 16.02 -4.95
CA ALA A 161 5.96 15.95 -6.39
C ALA A 161 6.73 14.69 -6.80
N VAL A 162 7.78 14.33 -6.07
CA VAL A 162 8.58 13.11 -6.34
C VAL A 162 7.81 11.83 -6.00
N LEU A 163 7.10 11.79 -4.88
CA LEU A 163 6.38 10.62 -4.40
C LEU A 163 5.22 10.23 -5.32
N PHE A 164 4.49 11.24 -5.80
CA PHE A 164 3.33 11.09 -6.66
C PHE A 164 3.63 11.37 -8.14
N GLN A 165 4.90 11.42 -8.57
CA GLN A 165 5.26 11.80 -9.94
C GLN A 165 4.77 10.83 -11.03
N SER A 166 4.46 9.59 -10.66
CA SER A 166 4.15 8.51 -11.60
C SER A 166 2.91 7.77 -11.16
N TYR A 167 1.86 7.90 -11.95
CA TYR A 167 0.70 7.04 -11.94
C TYR A 167 1.10 5.64 -12.43
N ASN A 168 0.68 4.62 -11.70
CA ASN A 168 0.85 3.23 -12.09
C ASN A 168 -0.38 2.43 -11.63
N PRO A 169 -1.30 2.09 -12.53
CA PRO A 169 -2.55 1.42 -12.19
C PRO A 169 -2.34 -0.02 -11.71
N ALA A 170 -1.17 -0.63 -11.91
CA ALA A 170 -0.85 -1.95 -11.39
C ALA A 170 -0.64 -1.96 -9.86
N TYR A 171 -0.46 -0.81 -9.22
CA TYR A 171 -0.31 -0.71 -7.76
C TYR A 171 -1.66 -0.72 -7.05
N ILE A 172 -2.39 -1.81 -7.21
CA ILE A 172 -3.72 -1.98 -6.61
C ILE A 172 -3.66 -2.05 -5.08
N HIS A 173 -2.51 -2.33 -4.46
CA HIS A 173 -2.40 -2.27 -3.00
C HIS A 173 -2.58 -0.85 -2.44
N LEU A 174 -2.48 0.18 -3.29
CA LEU A 174 -2.69 1.57 -2.91
C LEU A 174 -4.13 2.01 -3.23
N PRO A 175 -4.78 2.81 -2.36
CA PRO A 175 -6.17 3.21 -2.55
C PRO A 175 -6.36 4.12 -3.76
N PRO A 176 -7.58 4.19 -4.34
CA PRO A 176 -7.89 5.09 -5.45
C PRO A 176 -7.47 6.54 -5.23
N SER A 177 -7.60 7.07 -4.01
CA SER A 177 -7.12 8.40 -3.64
C SER A 177 -5.63 8.63 -3.96
N TYR A 178 -4.77 7.64 -3.73
CA TYR A 178 -3.35 7.70 -4.12
C TYR A 178 -3.19 7.80 -5.64
N HIS A 179 -3.94 6.99 -6.38
CA HIS A 179 -3.89 6.94 -7.85
C HIS A 179 -4.33 8.27 -8.48
N ILE A 180 -5.39 8.88 -7.95
CA ILE A 180 -5.85 10.21 -8.33
C ILE A 180 -4.73 11.25 -8.13
N LEU A 181 -4.06 11.24 -6.97
CA LEU A 181 -2.97 12.16 -6.68
C LEU A 181 -1.80 11.99 -7.65
N CYS A 182 -1.42 10.75 -7.95
CA CYS A 182 -0.40 10.49 -8.94
C CYS A 182 -0.80 10.99 -10.32
N TYR A 183 -2.04 10.75 -10.73
CA TYR A 183 -2.54 11.15 -12.04
C TYR A 183 -2.56 12.68 -12.21
N ILE A 184 -3.08 13.40 -11.21
CA ILE A 184 -3.11 14.86 -11.19
C ILE A 184 -1.68 15.41 -11.25
N THR A 185 -0.79 14.90 -10.40
CA THR A 185 0.60 15.35 -10.32
C THR A 185 1.35 15.11 -11.63
N GLN A 186 1.24 13.91 -12.21
CA GLN A 186 1.88 13.54 -13.47
C GLN A 186 1.40 14.39 -14.66
N ASN A 187 0.14 14.83 -14.64
CA ASN A 187 -0.47 15.60 -15.73
C ASN A 187 -0.52 17.11 -15.46
N GLY A 188 -0.02 17.58 -14.31
CA GLY A 188 -0.04 19.00 -13.95
C GLY A 188 -1.45 19.57 -13.79
N LEU A 189 -2.42 18.74 -13.38
CA LEU A 189 -3.80 19.17 -13.18
C LEU A 189 -3.95 19.88 -11.82
N LYS A 190 -4.91 20.79 -11.72
CA LYS A 190 -5.23 21.44 -10.43
C LYS A 190 -6.17 20.61 -9.56
N SER A 191 -7.09 19.88 -10.20
CA SER A 191 -8.08 19.01 -9.54
C SER A 191 -8.51 17.89 -10.51
N PRO A 192 -9.02 16.77 -10.00
CA PRO A 192 -9.58 15.72 -10.85
C PRO A 192 -11.02 16.08 -11.24
N GLY A 193 -11.36 15.97 -12.54
CA GLY A 193 -12.75 16.00 -12.98
C GLY A 193 -13.44 14.65 -12.77
N GLN A 194 -14.78 14.62 -12.74
CA GLN A 194 -15.57 13.40 -12.55
C GLN A 194 -15.18 12.29 -13.54
N GLY A 195 -15.07 12.62 -14.84
CA GLY A 195 -14.64 11.63 -15.85
C GLY A 195 -13.22 11.10 -15.65
N THR A 196 -12.33 11.85 -14.98
CA THR A 196 -11.00 11.36 -14.59
C THR A 196 -11.09 10.38 -13.42
N ILE A 197 -11.95 10.67 -12.43
CA ILE A 197 -12.22 9.77 -11.30
C ILE A 197 -12.77 8.45 -11.82
N ASP A 198 -13.82 8.50 -12.65
CA ASP A 198 -14.46 7.30 -13.20
C ASP A 198 -13.49 6.45 -14.03
N TYR A 199 -12.65 7.09 -14.84
CA TYR A 199 -11.60 6.41 -15.61
C TYR A 199 -10.61 5.66 -14.69
N ILE A 200 -10.09 6.33 -13.66
CA ILE A 200 -9.11 5.72 -12.73
C ILE A 200 -9.75 4.58 -11.94
N LEU A 201 -10.99 4.74 -11.47
CA LEU A 201 -11.70 3.68 -10.74
C LEU A 201 -11.97 2.46 -11.64
N GLN A 202 -12.29 2.69 -12.91
CA GLN A 202 -12.48 1.59 -13.86
C GLN A 202 -11.16 0.86 -14.18
N GLU A 203 -10.07 1.58 -14.45
CA GLU A 203 -8.75 0.97 -14.63
C GLU A 203 -8.34 0.16 -13.39
N TYR A 204 -8.57 0.72 -12.22
CA TYR A 204 -8.24 0.10 -10.96
C TYR A 204 -8.95 -1.25 -10.77
N ILE A 205 -10.27 -1.30 -10.99
CA ILE A 205 -11.06 -2.54 -10.90
C ILE A 205 -10.54 -3.58 -11.91
N ASN A 206 -10.24 -3.17 -13.14
CA ASN A 206 -9.73 -4.07 -14.17
C ASN A 206 -8.39 -4.71 -13.74
N HIS A 207 -7.48 -3.92 -13.17
CA HIS A 207 -6.22 -4.45 -12.64
C HIS A 207 -6.39 -5.30 -11.39
N ALA A 208 -7.34 -4.97 -10.51
CA ALA A 208 -7.64 -5.78 -9.35
C ALA A 208 -8.11 -7.18 -9.75
N ILE A 209 -8.99 -7.28 -10.75
CA ILE A 209 -9.46 -8.55 -11.33
C ILE A 209 -8.29 -9.35 -11.93
N GLN A 210 -7.40 -8.69 -12.69
CA GLN A 210 -6.21 -9.33 -13.27
C GLN A 210 -5.27 -9.91 -12.20
N GLN A 211 -5.21 -9.31 -11.01
CA GLN A 211 -4.41 -9.78 -9.89
C GLN A 211 -5.17 -10.74 -8.96
N GLY A 212 -6.31 -11.29 -9.40
CA GLY A 212 -7.06 -12.33 -8.69
C GLY A 212 -8.07 -11.82 -7.66
N ILE A 213 -8.31 -10.51 -7.59
CA ILE A 213 -9.38 -9.94 -6.76
C ILE A 213 -10.67 -9.94 -7.57
N ALA A 214 -11.44 -11.02 -7.45
CA ALA A 214 -12.74 -11.13 -8.11
C ALA A 214 -13.78 -10.23 -7.41
N PHE A 215 -14.12 -9.10 -8.03
CA PHE A 215 -15.29 -8.30 -7.72
C PHE A 215 -16.48 -8.80 -8.55
N SER A 216 -17.67 -8.94 -7.94
CA SER A 216 -18.89 -9.08 -8.73
C SER A 216 -19.21 -7.77 -9.46
N GLU A 217 -20.12 -7.81 -10.44
CA GLU A 217 -20.61 -6.60 -11.11
C GLU A 217 -21.23 -5.62 -10.11
N LYS A 218 -22.00 -6.15 -9.14
CA LYS A 218 -22.59 -5.37 -8.05
C LYS A 218 -21.52 -4.72 -7.16
N ASP A 219 -20.50 -5.48 -6.78
CA ASP A 219 -19.40 -4.95 -5.96
C ASP A 219 -18.63 -3.86 -6.71
N SER A 220 -18.40 -4.06 -8.01
CA SER A 220 -17.73 -3.08 -8.88
C SER A 220 -18.52 -1.78 -9.01
N PHE A 221 -19.85 -1.88 -9.10
CA PHE A 221 -20.73 -0.71 -9.08
C PHE A 221 -20.65 0.02 -7.73
N GLN A 222 -20.81 -0.71 -6.62
CA GLN A 222 -20.76 -0.14 -5.28
C GLN A 222 -19.40 0.49 -4.95
N PHE A 223 -18.30 -0.13 -5.40
CA PHE A 223 -16.94 0.41 -5.29
C PHE A 223 -16.88 1.80 -5.94
N ARG A 224 -17.31 1.89 -7.21
CA ARG A 224 -17.26 3.12 -7.98
C ARG A 224 -18.10 4.20 -7.32
N GLU A 225 -19.33 3.87 -6.93
CA GLU A 225 -20.24 4.82 -6.27
C GLU A 225 -19.64 5.37 -4.97
N SER A 226 -19.15 4.49 -4.08
CA SER A 226 -18.62 4.87 -2.77
C SER A 226 -17.37 5.73 -2.89
N TRP A 227 -16.43 5.34 -3.76
CA TRP A 227 -15.19 6.09 -3.97
C TRP A 227 -15.42 7.39 -4.73
N THR A 228 -16.31 7.42 -5.73
CA THR A 228 -16.70 8.65 -6.42
C THR A 228 -17.30 9.65 -5.43
N TYR A 229 -18.26 9.22 -4.60
CA TYR A 229 -18.84 10.08 -3.58
C TYR A 229 -17.78 10.65 -2.63
N TYR A 230 -16.88 9.79 -2.13
CA TYR A 230 -15.81 10.23 -1.24
C TYR A 230 -14.87 11.24 -1.90
N LEU A 231 -14.37 10.93 -3.11
CA LEU A 231 -13.37 11.74 -3.81
C LEU A 231 -13.92 13.09 -4.27
N SER A 232 -15.20 13.16 -4.64
CA SER A 232 -15.85 14.41 -5.04
C SER A 232 -16.11 15.35 -3.86
N ASN A 233 -16.36 14.80 -2.67
CA ASN A 233 -16.62 15.59 -1.46
C ASN A 233 -15.35 15.94 -0.66
N ASN A 234 -14.26 15.19 -0.83
CA ASN A 234 -13.01 15.37 -0.09
C ASN A 234 -11.88 15.81 -1.03
N GLN A 235 -11.91 17.07 -1.48
CA GLN A 235 -10.93 17.61 -2.42
C GLN A 235 -9.50 17.69 -1.83
N GLN A 236 -9.36 17.64 -0.51
CA GLN A 236 -8.08 17.56 0.20
C GLN A 236 -7.61 16.11 0.39
N ILE A 237 -7.53 15.35 -0.71
CA ILE A 237 -7.18 13.91 -0.73
C ILE A 237 -5.86 13.60 0.01
N VAL A 238 -4.96 14.59 0.16
CA VAL A 238 -3.69 14.46 0.88
C VAL A 238 -3.84 14.58 2.40
N GLU A 239 -4.81 15.33 2.91
CA GLU A 239 -4.90 15.67 4.35
C GLU A 239 -5.31 14.48 5.22
N ASP A 240 -6.04 13.52 4.67
CA ASP A 240 -6.55 12.33 5.37
C ASP A 240 -5.80 11.01 5.03
N CYS A 241 -4.61 11.12 4.43
CA CYS A 241 -3.91 9.95 3.87
C CYS A 241 -3.32 8.96 4.89
N THR A 242 -3.44 9.21 6.19
CA THR A 242 -2.85 8.34 7.23
C THR A 242 -3.47 6.95 7.26
N SER A 243 -4.63 6.77 6.64
CA SER A 243 -5.31 5.49 6.63
C SER A 243 -4.86 4.57 5.49
N TRP A 244 -4.13 5.04 4.48
CA TRP A 244 -3.82 4.24 3.28
C TRP A 244 -3.17 2.88 3.55
N ASP A 245 -2.36 2.78 4.59
CA ASP A 245 -1.72 1.51 4.97
C ASP A 245 -2.75 0.45 5.42
N ALA A 246 -3.83 0.85 6.07
CA ALA A 246 -4.91 -0.06 6.46
C ALA A 246 -5.63 -0.60 5.21
N TYR A 247 -5.87 0.25 4.22
CA TYR A 247 -6.39 -0.18 2.92
C TYR A 247 -5.48 -1.23 2.25
N SER A 248 -4.16 -0.98 2.25
CA SER A 248 -3.17 -1.92 1.71
C SER A 248 -3.19 -3.27 2.42
N VAL A 249 -3.28 -3.27 3.76
CA VAL A 249 -3.40 -4.50 4.56
C VAL A 249 -4.67 -5.28 4.20
N LEU A 250 -5.82 -4.62 4.08
CA LEU A 250 -7.08 -5.30 3.75
C LEU A 250 -7.01 -5.98 2.37
N LEU A 251 -6.48 -5.28 1.36
CA LEU A 251 -6.32 -5.86 0.03
C LEU A 251 -5.33 -7.01 -0.01
N LEU A 252 -4.20 -6.89 0.68
CA LEU A 252 -3.24 -7.97 0.82
C LEU A 252 -3.92 -9.24 1.34
N TYR A 253 -4.78 -9.10 2.34
CA TYR A 253 -5.49 -10.21 2.95
C TYR A 253 -6.55 -10.79 2.01
N ILE A 254 -7.32 -9.96 1.30
CA ILE A 254 -8.26 -10.44 0.26
C ILE A 254 -7.54 -11.29 -0.80
N GLN A 255 -6.32 -10.92 -1.20
CA GLN A 255 -5.50 -11.67 -2.17
C GLN A 255 -4.93 -12.98 -1.61
N GLN A 256 -4.67 -13.04 -0.30
CA GLN A 256 -4.04 -14.20 0.33
C GLN A 256 -5.03 -15.31 0.69
N ILE A 257 -6.33 -15.02 0.81
CA ILE A 257 -7.35 -16.06 1.04
C ILE A 257 -7.43 -16.96 -0.19
N PRO A 258 -6.98 -18.23 -0.11
CA PRO A 258 -6.97 -19.11 -1.26
C PRO A 258 -8.41 -19.44 -1.68
N VAL A 259 -8.67 -19.40 -2.99
CA VAL A 259 -9.92 -19.90 -3.59
C VAL A 259 -9.88 -21.43 -3.67
N THR A 260 -9.64 -22.10 -2.55
CA THR A 260 -9.53 -23.57 -2.49
C THR A 260 -10.81 -24.20 -1.99
N LYS A 261 -11.24 -25.29 -2.66
CA LYS A 261 -12.57 -25.91 -2.50
C LYS A 261 -12.94 -26.43 -1.10
N GLN A 262 -11.97 -26.69 -0.24
CA GLN A 262 -12.20 -27.32 1.08
C GLN A 262 -12.54 -26.34 2.21
N TYR A 263 -12.27 -25.05 2.05
CA TYR A 263 -12.45 -24.04 3.12
C TYR A 263 -13.60 -23.05 2.85
N LEU A 264 -14.43 -23.38 1.87
CA LEU A 264 -15.16 -22.43 1.03
C LEU A 264 -16.04 -21.47 1.84
N SER A 265 -17.01 -21.96 2.62
CA SER A 265 -18.10 -21.08 3.05
C SER A 265 -17.72 -20.01 4.07
N TYR A 266 -16.87 -20.33 5.05
CA TYR A 266 -16.52 -19.38 6.11
C TYR A 266 -15.41 -18.41 5.66
N LEU A 267 -14.34 -18.90 5.00
CA LEU A 267 -13.31 -18.02 4.43
C LEU A 267 -13.86 -17.15 3.30
N GLU A 268 -14.82 -17.65 2.52
CA GLU A 268 -15.52 -16.84 1.51
C GLU A 268 -16.41 -15.79 2.16
N LYS A 269 -17.11 -16.09 3.26
CA LYS A 269 -17.84 -15.07 4.04
C LYS A 269 -16.90 -13.97 4.52
N ILE A 270 -15.72 -14.32 5.03
CA ILE A 270 -14.72 -13.36 5.49
C ILE A 270 -14.17 -12.56 4.33
N ARG A 271 -13.81 -13.21 3.23
CA ARG A 271 -13.35 -12.56 2.01
C ARG A 271 -14.39 -11.56 1.50
N ASN A 272 -15.66 -11.96 1.45
CA ASN A 272 -16.77 -11.11 1.03
C ASN A 272 -16.98 -9.94 2.00
N PHE A 273 -16.83 -10.18 3.31
CA PHE A 273 -16.83 -9.11 4.30
C PHE A 273 -15.67 -8.13 4.09
N LEU A 274 -14.43 -8.62 3.92
CA LEU A 274 -13.26 -7.77 3.66
C LEU A 274 -13.43 -6.98 2.37
N ILE A 275 -13.96 -7.60 1.31
CA ILE A 275 -14.34 -6.92 0.07
C ILE A 275 -15.31 -5.80 0.39
N HIS A 276 -16.41 -6.06 1.10
CA HIS A 276 -17.36 -5.04 1.49
C HIS A 276 -16.72 -3.88 2.26
N VAL A 277 -15.84 -4.17 3.23
CA VAL A 277 -15.08 -3.14 3.96
C VAL A 277 -14.20 -2.33 3.00
N VAL A 278 -13.55 -2.96 2.02
CA VAL A 278 -12.76 -2.26 0.99
C VAL A 278 -13.63 -1.39 0.08
N LEU A 279 -14.83 -1.85 -0.30
CA LEU A 279 -15.80 -1.07 -1.08
C LEU A 279 -16.20 0.21 -0.33
N CYS A 280 -16.48 0.06 0.96
CA CYS A 280 -16.96 1.12 1.84
C CYS A 280 -15.82 1.80 2.63
N TYR A 281 -14.56 1.53 2.28
CA TYR A 281 -13.40 1.87 3.10
C TYR A 281 -13.34 3.35 3.52
N PRO A 282 -13.60 4.33 2.63
CA PRO A 282 -13.57 5.73 3.03
C PRO A 282 -14.60 6.12 4.10
N SER A 283 -15.63 5.29 4.28
CA SER A 283 -16.70 5.50 5.27
C SER A 283 -16.40 4.87 6.64
N TYR A 284 -15.38 4.01 6.74
CA TYR A 284 -15.03 3.33 7.97
C TYR A 284 -13.74 3.87 8.59
N SER A 285 -13.76 4.11 9.90
CA SER A 285 -12.52 4.32 10.64
C SER A 285 -11.79 2.99 10.85
N LEU A 286 -10.47 3.05 11.11
CA LEU A 286 -9.71 1.86 11.49
C LEU A 286 -10.27 1.19 12.76
N HIS A 287 -10.86 1.97 13.67
CA HIS A 287 -11.53 1.46 14.85
C HIS A 287 -12.77 0.63 14.48
N ASP A 288 -13.61 1.13 13.58
CA ASP A 288 -14.81 0.43 13.12
C ASP A 288 -14.45 -0.88 12.43
N ILE A 289 -13.43 -0.87 11.56
CA ILE A 289 -12.94 -2.06 10.87
C ILE A 289 -12.50 -3.12 11.90
N ARG A 290 -11.78 -2.71 12.96
CA ARG A 290 -11.35 -3.63 14.02
C ARG A 290 -12.52 -4.18 14.81
N ILE A 291 -13.53 -3.37 15.14
CA ILE A 291 -14.74 -3.84 15.82
C ILE A 291 -15.43 -4.89 14.95
N LEU A 292 -15.68 -4.60 13.68
CA LEU A 292 -16.35 -5.52 12.77
C LEU A 292 -15.57 -6.84 12.60
N LEU A 293 -14.23 -6.78 12.52
CA LEU A 293 -13.42 -7.99 12.46
C LEU A 293 -13.53 -8.85 13.73
N ASN A 294 -13.63 -8.23 14.91
CA ASN A 294 -13.84 -8.98 16.14
C ASN A 294 -15.21 -9.67 16.16
N THR A 295 -16.24 -9.11 15.51
CA THR A 295 -17.57 -9.73 15.43
C THR A 295 -17.64 -10.96 14.50
N LEU A 296 -16.66 -11.15 13.62
CA LEU A 296 -16.65 -12.29 12.69
C LEU A 296 -16.01 -13.55 13.27
N ILE A 297 -15.22 -13.41 14.34
CA ILE A 297 -14.45 -14.48 14.98
C ILE A 297 -15.29 -15.24 16.02
N PHE A 298 -16.46 -14.73 16.38
CA PHE A 298 -17.42 -15.33 17.34
C PHE A 298 -18.75 -15.65 16.65
#